data_AF-A0A969KY25-F1
#
_entry.id   AF-A0A969KY25-F1
#
_cell.length_a   1.000
_cell.length_b   1.000
_cell.length_c   1.000
_cell.angle_alpha   90.00
_cell.angle_beta   90.00
_cell.angle_gamma   90.00
#
_symmetry.space_group_name_H-M   'P 1'
#
loop_
_entity.id
_entity.type
_entity.pdbx_description
1 polymer ?
#
loop_
_entity_poly.entity_id
_entity_poly.type
_entity_poly.pdbx_seq_one_letter_code
_entity_poly.pdbx_strand_id
1 'polypeptide(L)'
;MKTTSFWTDDFPRPADLPISPLPERVDVAIVGGGYTGLSAARTLAKGGASVAVLEQRPIGGGASSVNGGQVGPGLKLNIQSAFKKYGPEMGRELWRASVAAVRHLEQTLVEENIDCDYTHAGGIALAYRPSHYRHMAEEVEWMARELDFHELEIVPPERLSEEIGSDVFPGGLVERMAAGCTRPNTFTAWPVQPPAPGPNCASTPKSRRFAAWPRRGFSNNHQ
;
A
#
# COMPACT_ATOMS: atom_id res chain seq x y z
N MET A 1 -12.93 -16.84 23.50
CA MET A 1 -12.81 -16.19 22.17
C MET A 1 -11.48 -15.49 22.12
N LYS A 2 -10.69 -15.69 21.06
CA LYS A 2 -9.38 -15.03 20.92
C LYS A 2 -9.60 -13.55 20.58
N THR A 3 -8.94 -12.66 21.30
CA THR A 3 -9.07 -11.20 21.14
C THR A 3 -7.83 -10.56 20.51
N THR A 4 -6.78 -11.35 20.27
CA THR A 4 -5.57 -10.92 19.57
C THR A 4 -5.66 -11.25 18.08
N SER A 5 -4.99 -10.43 17.27
CA SER A 5 -4.97 -10.57 15.81
C SER A 5 -4.33 -11.88 15.38
N PHE A 6 -4.90 -12.53 14.35
CA PHE A 6 -4.27 -13.69 13.73
C PHE A 6 -2.94 -13.32 13.04
N TRP A 7 -2.79 -12.08 12.54
CA TRP A 7 -1.54 -11.59 11.95
C TRP A 7 -0.34 -11.66 12.92
N THR A 8 -0.60 -11.50 14.22
CA THR A 8 0.46 -11.54 15.25
C THR A 8 0.86 -12.96 15.66
N ASP A 9 0.14 -13.99 15.20
CA ASP A 9 0.52 -15.38 15.44
C ASP A 9 1.58 -15.85 14.44
N ASP A 10 1.34 -15.59 13.15
CA ASP A 10 2.24 -16.00 12.07
C ASP A 10 3.49 -15.12 12.01
N PHE A 11 3.37 -13.85 12.43
CA PHE A 11 4.46 -12.88 12.47
C PHE A 11 4.49 -12.21 13.84
N PRO A 12 4.97 -12.91 14.88
CA PRO A 12 5.03 -12.35 16.21
C PRO A 12 5.95 -11.13 16.20
N ARG A 13 5.53 -10.09 16.93
CA ARG A 13 6.41 -8.95 17.19
C ARG A 13 7.62 -9.44 17.98
N PRO A 14 8.83 -8.96 17.70
CA PRO A 14 9.96 -9.23 18.58
C PRO A 14 9.63 -8.74 19.99
N ALA A 15 9.85 -9.59 20.99
CA ALA A 15 9.49 -9.30 22.37
C ALA A 15 10.42 -8.25 23.00
N ASP A 16 11.58 -8.01 22.38
CA ASP A 16 12.75 -7.32 22.87
C ASP A 16 13.13 -6.11 22.00
N LEU A 17 12.13 -5.38 21.50
CA LEU A 17 12.39 -4.13 20.78
C LEU A 17 13.23 -3.19 21.66
N PRO A 18 14.39 -2.72 21.20
CA PRO A 18 15.26 -1.88 22.02
C PRO A 18 14.56 -0.57 22.37
N ILE A 19 14.39 -0.33 23.67
CA ILE A 19 13.87 0.93 24.20
C ILE A 19 15.06 1.72 24.70
N SER A 20 15.32 2.88 24.09
CA SER A 20 16.31 3.81 24.61
C SER A 20 15.76 4.56 25.83
N PRO A 21 16.62 4.95 26.79
CA PRO A 21 16.23 5.92 27.82
C PRO A 21 15.67 7.18 27.15
N LEU A 22 14.67 7.79 27.79
CA LEU A 22 14.09 9.04 27.29
C LEU A 22 15.20 10.12 27.26
N PRO A 23 15.52 10.70 26.10
CA PRO A 23 16.50 11.77 26.02
C PRO A 23 15.97 13.03 26.71
N GLU A 24 16.87 13.80 27.34
CA GLU A 24 16.53 15.10 27.95
C GLU A 24 16.10 16.13 26.89
N ARG A 25 16.68 16.05 25.68
CA ARG A 25 16.40 16.95 24.57
C ARG A 25 16.51 16.25 23.22
N VAL A 26 15.60 16.59 22.31
CA VAL A 26 15.62 16.26 20.87
C VAL A 26 15.10 17.44 20.06
N ASP A 27 15.39 17.48 18.77
CA ASP A 27 14.85 18.49 17.86
C ASP A 27 13.35 18.28 17.63
N VAL A 28 12.92 17.02 17.53
CA VAL A 28 11.51 16.66 17.34
C VAL A 28 11.11 15.48 18.22
N ALA A 29 10.03 15.65 18.99
CA ALA A 29 9.35 14.57 19.70
C ALA A 29 8.08 14.17 18.94
N ILE A 30 7.93 12.88 18.63
CA ILE A 30 6.78 12.30 17.92
C ILE A 30 5.99 11.45 18.89
N VAL A 31 4.67 11.65 18.95
CA VAL A 31 3.77 10.84 19.77
C VAL A 31 3.05 9.84 18.87
N GLY A 32 3.31 8.55 19.09
CA GLY A 32 2.73 7.42 18.37
C GLY A 32 3.71 6.68 17.45
N GLY A 33 3.91 5.39 17.72
CA GLY A 33 4.79 4.48 16.97
C GLY A 33 4.06 3.68 15.89
N GLY A 34 3.13 4.32 15.16
CA GLY A 34 2.44 3.75 14.01
C GLY A 34 3.08 4.15 12.67
N TYR A 35 2.45 3.81 11.53
CA TYR A 35 2.99 4.13 10.20
C TYR A 35 3.32 5.61 10.01
N THR A 36 2.40 6.50 10.38
CA THR A 36 2.60 7.95 10.22
C THR A 36 3.74 8.46 11.08
N GLY A 37 3.79 8.06 12.35
CA GLY A 37 4.83 8.49 13.28
C GLY A 37 6.22 7.99 12.88
N LEU A 38 6.33 6.72 12.48
CA LEU A 38 7.59 6.13 12.05
C LEU A 38 8.06 6.68 10.69
N SER A 39 7.14 6.91 9.74
CA SER A 39 7.46 7.55 8.45
C SER A 39 7.96 8.99 8.65
N ALA A 40 7.31 9.75 9.54
CA ALA A 40 7.76 11.10 9.91
C ALA A 40 9.12 11.06 10.62
N ALA A 41 9.31 10.16 11.58
CA ALA A 41 10.57 10.00 12.30
C ALA A 41 11.73 9.71 11.36
N ARG A 42 11.52 8.76 10.43
CA ARG A 42 12.48 8.40 9.39
C ARG A 42 12.84 9.60 8.52
N THR A 43 11.84 10.33 8.04
CA THR A 43 12.04 11.48 7.15
C THR A 43 12.84 12.58 7.84
N LEU A 44 12.49 12.90 9.09
CA LEU A 44 13.19 13.91 9.89
C LEU A 44 14.62 13.48 10.25
N ALA A 45 14.81 12.22 10.64
CA ALA A 45 16.13 11.67 10.94
C ALA A 45 17.05 11.67 9.71
N LYS A 46 16.53 11.32 8.52
CA LYS A 46 17.26 11.45 7.25
C LYS A 46 17.64 12.90 6.93
N GLY A 47 16.85 13.86 7.40
CA GLY A 47 17.14 15.30 7.33
C GLY A 47 18.16 15.78 8.37
N GLY A 48 18.70 14.90 9.22
CA GLY A 48 19.71 15.21 10.24
C GLY A 48 19.15 15.67 11.58
N ALA A 49 17.82 15.65 11.77
CA ALA A 49 17.22 15.98 13.06
C ALA A 49 17.38 14.83 14.07
N SER A 50 17.62 15.17 15.34
CA SER A 50 17.45 14.24 16.45
C SER A 50 15.96 14.05 16.75
N VAL A 51 15.50 12.80 16.74
CA VAL A 51 14.07 12.48 16.86
C VAL A 51 13.84 11.44 17.96
N ALA A 52 12.85 11.69 18.82
CA ALA A 52 12.34 10.68 19.76
C ALA A 52 10.90 10.28 19.38
N VAL A 53 10.63 8.98 19.30
CA VAL A 53 9.27 8.45 19.11
C VAL A 53 8.79 7.90 20.46
N LEU A 54 7.68 8.45 20.94
CA LEU A 54 7.05 8.09 22.20
C LEU A 54 5.81 7.25 21.92
N GLU A 55 5.80 6.01 22.37
CA GLU A 55 4.70 5.07 22.18
C GLU A 55 4.34 4.42 23.52
N GLN A 56 3.06 4.42 23.85
CA GLN A 56 2.55 3.88 25.12
C GLN A 56 2.49 2.35 25.09
N ARG A 57 2.29 1.77 23.91
CA ARG A 57 2.28 0.33 23.65
C ARG A 57 3.64 -0.09 23.10
N PRO A 58 3.87 -1.36 22.72
CA PRO A 58 5.03 -1.66 21.91
C PRO A 58 4.82 -1.09 20.50
N ILE A 59 5.89 -0.70 19.81
CA ILE A 59 5.85 -0.10 18.45
C ILE A 59 4.98 -0.94 17.51
N GLY A 60 4.12 -0.29 16.74
CA GLY A 60 3.11 -0.94 15.91
C GLY A 60 1.94 -1.55 16.68
N GLY A 61 1.78 -1.32 17.99
CA GLY A 61 0.74 -1.90 18.86
C GLY A 61 -0.71 -1.48 18.59
N GLY A 62 -0.94 -0.66 17.56
CA GLY A 62 -2.25 -0.13 17.20
C GLY A 62 -2.73 -0.57 15.82
N ALA A 63 -3.64 0.23 15.25
CA ALA A 63 -4.30 -0.04 13.98
C ALA A 63 -3.34 -0.31 12.81
N SER A 64 -2.13 0.29 12.83
CA SER A 64 -1.14 0.14 11.75
C SER A 64 -0.66 -1.29 11.54
N SER A 65 -0.67 -2.17 12.54
CA SER A 65 -0.22 -3.57 12.39
C SER A 65 -1.33 -4.58 12.17
N VAL A 66 -2.59 -4.14 12.21
CA VAL A 66 -3.79 -5.00 12.11
C VAL A 66 -4.73 -4.56 10.99
N ASN A 67 -4.20 -3.87 9.98
CA ASN A 67 -4.95 -3.46 8.80
C ASN A 67 -5.06 -4.62 7.77
N GLY A 68 -5.90 -4.45 6.76
CA GLY A 68 -6.15 -5.48 5.73
C GLY A 68 -5.03 -5.67 4.71
N GLY A 69 -3.92 -4.95 4.83
CA GLY A 69 -2.75 -5.09 3.96
C GLY A 69 -2.89 -4.46 2.57
N GLN A 70 -3.99 -3.77 2.28
CA GLN A 70 -4.23 -3.17 0.98
C GLN A 70 -3.43 -1.87 0.83
N VAL A 71 -2.75 -1.74 -0.30
CA VAL A 71 -2.02 -0.55 -0.71
C VAL A 71 -2.59 -0.11 -2.04
N GLY A 72 -2.98 1.15 -2.15
CA GLY A 72 -3.52 1.70 -3.39
C GLY A 72 -3.65 3.22 -3.28
N PRO A 73 -3.67 3.92 -4.43
CA PRO A 73 -3.92 5.36 -4.44
C PRO A 73 -5.37 5.67 -4.07
N GLY A 74 -5.65 6.95 -3.87
CA GLY A 74 -6.99 7.43 -3.52
C GLY A 74 -7.16 7.84 -2.07
N LEU A 75 -8.42 8.10 -1.74
CA LEU A 75 -8.84 8.76 -0.50
C LEU A 75 -10.05 8.04 0.07
N LYS A 76 -10.32 8.25 1.36
CA LYS A 76 -11.57 7.76 1.96
C LYS A 76 -12.82 8.37 1.32
N LEU A 77 -12.70 9.58 0.81
CA LEU A 77 -13.73 10.24 0.00
C LEU A 77 -13.47 9.91 -1.47
N ASN A 78 -14.50 9.52 -2.24
CA ASN A 78 -14.36 9.40 -3.69
C ASN A 78 -13.75 10.71 -4.26
N ILE A 79 -12.78 10.59 -5.16
CA ILE A 79 -12.04 11.72 -5.72
C ILE A 79 -12.93 12.75 -6.42
N GLN A 80 -13.98 12.34 -7.12
CA GLN A 80 -14.98 13.25 -7.71
C GLN A 80 -15.71 14.07 -6.63
N SER A 81 -15.98 13.46 -5.47
CA SER A 81 -16.54 14.17 -4.32
C SER A 81 -15.53 15.13 -3.69
N ALA A 82 -14.24 14.80 -3.70
CA ALA A 82 -13.18 15.72 -3.28
C ALA A 82 -13.09 16.94 -4.21
N PHE A 83 -13.18 16.74 -5.53
CA PHE A 83 -13.26 17.82 -6.51
C PHE A 83 -14.46 18.74 -6.26
N LYS A 84 -15.64 18.15 -6.02
CA LYS A 84 -16.85 18.92 -5.71
C LYS A 84 -16.73 19.73 -4.43
N LYS A 85 -16.07 19.17 -3.40
CA LYS A 85 -15.99 19.78 -2.07
C LYS A 85 -14.89 20.83 -1.95
N TYR A 86 -13.71 20.56 -2.51
CA TYR A 86 -12.51 21.37 -2.32
C TYR A 86 -12.07 22.12 -3.59
N GLY A 87 -12.78 21.91 -4.70
CA GLY A 87 -12.42 22.45 -6.00
C GLY A 87 -11.44 21.54 -6.76
N PRO A 88 -11.33 21.75 -8.09
CA PRO A 88 -10.56 20.88 -8.97
C PRO A 88 -9.05 20.93 -8.70
N GLU A 89 -8.50 22.09 -8.32
CA GLU A 89 -7.07 22.24 -8.03
C GLU A 89 -6.66 21.41 -6.81
N MET A 90 -7.31 21.64 -5.67
CA MET A 90 -7.07 20.85 -4.44
C MET A 90 -7.40 19.37 -4.65
N GLY A 91 -8.43 19.05 -5.43
CA GLY A 91 -8.74 17.66 -5.82
C GLY A 91 -7.56 16.98 -6.52
N ARG A 92 -6.95 17.65 -7.51
CA ARG A 92 -5.76 17.16 -8.21
C ARG A 92 -4.55 17.03 -7.29
N GLU A 93 -4.35 17.97 -6.36
CA GLU A 93 -3.28 17.89 -5.37
C GLU A 93 -3.43 16.69 -4.43
N LEU A 94 -4.62 16.47 -3.89
CA LEU A 94 -4.91 15.33 -3.03
C LEU A 94 -4.72 14.00 -3.77
N TRP A 95 -5.15 13.92 -5.05
CA TRP A 95 -4.90 12.74 -5.87
C TRP A 95 -3.40 12.50 -6.07
N ARG A 96 -2.64 13.51 -6.50
CA ARG A 96 -1.18 13.42 -6.68
C ARG A 96 -0.48 12.99 -5.40
N ALA A 97 -0.90 13.52 -4.25
CA ALA A 97 -0.37 13.13 -2.95
C ALA A 97 -0.64 11.65 -2.64
N SER A 98 -1.84 11.13 -2.97
CA SER A 98 -2.17 9.71 -2.78
C SER A 98 -1.32 8.78 -3.65
N VAL A 99 -1.10 9.13 -4.92
CA VAL A 99 -0.24 8.39 -5.85
C VAL A 99 1.21 8.43 -5.36
N ALA A 100 1.68 9.61 -4.92
CA ALA A 100 3.01 9.76 -4.37
C ALA A 100 3.22 8.95 -3.09
N ALA A 101 2.19 8.80 -2.24
CA ALA A 101 2.27 8.03 -1.02
C ALA A 101 2.53 6.53 -1.27
N VAL A 102 1.89 5.93 -2.27
CA VAL A 102 2.16 4.53 -2.67
C VAL A 102 3.60 4.37 -3.15
N ARG A 103 4.07 5.27 -4.03
CA ARG A 103 5.46 5.25 -4.52
C ARG A 103 6.47 5.45 -3.39
N HIS A 104 6.17 6.33 -2.45
CA HIS A 104 7.01 6.57 -1.29
C HIS A 104 7.10 5.33 -0.38
N LEU A 105 5.99 4.60 -0.20
CA LEU A 105 5.99 3.33 0.49
C LEU A 105 6.89 2.32 -0.22
N GLU A 106 6.73 2.10 -1.53
CA GLU A 106 7.55 1.18 -2.31
C GLU A 106 9.05 1.53 -2.23
N GLN A 107 9.39 2.81 -2.36
CA GLN A 107 10.76 3.29 -2.19
C GLN A 107 11.30 3.01 -0.78
N THR A 108 10.48 3.24 0.25
CA THR A 108 10.87 2.97 1.64
C THR A 108 11.13 1.48 1.88
N LEU A 109 10.31 0.59 1.32
CA LEU A 109 10.52 -0.86 1.42
C LEU A 109 11.90 -1.27 0.86
N VAL A 110 12.28 -0.70 -0.29
CA VAL A 110 13.57 -0.98 -0.94
C VAL A 110 14.72 -0.37 -0.16
N GLU A 111 14.64 0.92 0.19
CA GLU A 111 15.71 1.66 0.86
C GLU A 111 16.07 1.06 2.23
N GLU A 112 15.06 0.56 2.94
CA GLU A 112 15.21 0.03 4.29
C GLU A 112 15.22 -1.50 4.35
N ASN A 113 15.17 -2.17 3.19
CA ASN A 113 15.16 -3.64 3.06
C ASN A 113 14.08 -4.30 3.95
N ILE A 114 12.85 -3.79 3.88
CA ILE A 114 11.71 -4.24 4.70
C ILE A 114 11.03 -5.44 4.02
N ASP A 115 11.15 -6.62 4.62
CA ASP A 115 10.38 -7.79 4.20
C ASP A 115 8.98 -7.78 4.85
N CYS A 116 8.01 -7.24 4.12
CA CYS A 116 6.60 -7.27 4.49
C CYS A 116 5.72 -8.06 3.52
N ASP A 117 6.35 -8.94 2.73
CA ASP A 117 5.66 -9.78 1.74
C ASP A 117 4.80 -8.92 0.78
N TYR A 118 5.39 -7.79 0.38
CA TYR A 118 4.77 -6.82 -0.53
C TYR A 118 4.65 -7.43 -1.93
N THR A 119 3.43 -7.43 -2.46
CA THR A 119 3.11 -7.97 -3.78
C THR A 119 2.35 -6.94 -4.59
N HIS A 120 2.98 -6.45 -5.66
CA HIS A 120 2.34 -5.57 -6.64
C HIS A 120 1.64 -6.43 -7.70
N ALA A 121 0.42 -6.89 -7.36
CA ALA A 121 -0.40 -7.75 -8.23
C ALA A 121 -1.66 -7.05 -8.77
N GLY A 122 -1.82 -5.76 -8.50
CA GLY A 122 -3.07 -5.05 -8.76
C GLY A 122 -4.15 -5.36 -7.72
N GLY A 123 -5.30 -4.72 -7.90
CA GLY A 123 -6.50 -4.94 -7.11
C GLY A 123 -7.72 -4.89 -8.01
N ILE A 124 -8.78 -5.61 -7.67
CA ILE A 124 -10.02 -5.63 -8.44
C ILE A 124 -11.21 -5.25 -7.57
N ALA A 125 -11.99 -4.29 -8.04
CA ALA A 125 -13.30 -3.95 -7.51
C ALA A 125 -14.38 -4.59 -8.38
N LEU A 126 -15.32 -5.33 -7.76
CA LEU A 126 -16.37 -6.05 -8.47
C LEU A 126 -17.67 -5.26 -8.49
N ALA A 127 -18.30 -5.17 -9.67
CA ALA A 127 -19.62 -4.58 -9.77
C ALA A 127 -20.64 -5.53 -9.15
N TYR A 128 -21.43 -5.05 -8.18
CA TYR A 128 -22.56 -5.84 -7.65
C TYR A 128 -23.81 -5.76 -8.55
N ARG A 129 -23.99 -4.65 -9.28
CA ARG A 129 -25.12 -4.41 -10.19
C ARG A 129 -24.63 -3.92 -11.53
N PRO A 130 -25.37 -4.13 -12.64
CA PRO A 130 -25.02 -3.58 -13.94
C PRO A 130 -24.85 -2.05 -13.94
N SER A 131 -25.59 -1.34 -13.07
CA SER A 131 -25.42 0.11 -12.89
C SER A 131 -24.06 0.48 -12.29
N HIS A 132 -23.50 -0.35 -11.41
CA HIS A 132 -22.16 -0.11 -10.84
C HIS A 132 -21.09 -0.30 -11.91
N TYR A 133 -21.24 -1.32 -12.76
CA TYR A 133 -20.32 -1.55 -13.88
C TYR A 133 -20.28 -0.36 -14.85
N ARG A 134 -21.44 0.19 -15.21
CA ARG A 134 -21.50 1.42 -16.03
C ARG A 134 -20.81 2.60 -15.35
N HIS A 135 -21.04 2.79 -14.06
CA HIS A 135 -20.39 3.87 -13.31
C HIS A 135 -18.87 3.70 -13.22
N MET A 136 -18.37 2.47 -13.07
CA MET A 136 -16.94 2.19 -13.11
C MET A 136 -16.35 2.60 -14.46
N ALA A 137 -17.01 2.31 -15.59
CA ALA A 137 -16.54 2.73 -16.90
C ALA A 137 -16.48 4.27 -17.04
N GLU A 138 -17.52 4.97 -16.57
CA GLU A 138 -17.53 6.44 -16.50
C GLU A 138 -16.39 6.98 -15.62
N GLU A 139 -16.11 6.31 -14.50
CA GLU A 139 -15.02 6.66 -13.58
C GLU A 139 -13.66 6.51 -14.26
N VAL A 140 -13.38 5.41 -14.96
CA VAL A 140 -12.11 5.22 -15.69
C VAL A 140 -11.88 6.34 -16.70
N GLU A 141 -12.90 6.67 -17.49
CA GLU A 141 -12.76 7.76 -18.45
C GLU A 141 -12.57 9.12 -17.77
N TRP A 142 -13.27 9.36 -16.66
CA TRP A 142 -13.12 10.60 -15.90
C TRP A 142 -11.72 10.72 -15.30
N MET A 143 -11.18 9.64 -14.73
CA MET A 143 -9.83 9.58 -14.17
C MET A 143 -8.77 9.84 -15.25
N ALA A 144 -8.92 9.23 -16.43
CA ALA A 144 -8.03 9.46 -17.56
C ALA A 144 -8.04 10.93 -18.02
N ARG A 145 -9.23 11.55 -18.13
CA ARG A 145 -9.37 12.94 -18.60
C ARG A 145 -8.94 14.00 -17.58
N GLU A 146 -9.35 13.85 -16.32
CA GLU A 146 -9.15 14.90 -15.30
C GLU A 146 -7.83 14.78 -14.53
N LEU A 147 -7.27 13.57 -14.47
CA LEU A 147 -6.12 13.23 -13.63
C LEU A 147 -4.96 12.58 -14.40
N ASP A 148 -5.11 12.35 -15.71
CA ASP A 148 -4.14 11.64 -16.55
C ASP A 148 -3.74 10.27 -15.95
N PHE A 149 -4.72 9.59 -15.34
CA PHE A 149 -4.50 8.33 -14.64
C PHE A 149 -5.01 7.15 -15.47
N HIS A 150 -4.07 6.36 -16.00
CA HIS A 150 -4.33 5.24 -16.94
C HIS A 150 -4.06 3.85 -16.34
N GLU A 151 -3.96 3.75 -15.01
CA GLU A 151 -3.71 2.48 -14.30
C GLU A 151 -5.01 1.72 -13.98
N LEU A 152 -6.14 2.16 -14.54
CA LEU A 152 -7.46 1.56 -14.36
C LEU A 152 -7.91 0.84 -15.65
N GLU A 153 -8.34 -0.41 -15.53
CA GLU A 153 -8.91 -1.19 -16.62
C GLU A 153 -10.29 -1.76 -16.25
N ILE A 154 -11.27 -1.54 -17.12
CA ILE A 154 -12.56 -2.21 -17.01
C ILE A 154 -12.45 -3.65 -17.52
N VAL A 155 -12.85 -4.60 -16.67
CA VAL A 155 -12.94 -6.02 -17.01
C VAL A 155 -14.40 -6.36 -17.32
N PRO A 156 -14.72 -6.72 -18.57
CA PRO A 156 -16.08 -7.10 -18.93
C PRO A 156 -16.41 -8.50 -18.37
N PRO A 157 -17.71 -8.82 -18.16
CA PRO A 157 -18.11 -10.07 -17.50
C PRO A 157 -17.58 -11.33 -18.21
N GLU A 158 -17.38 -11.30 -19.52
CA GLU A 158 -16.85 -12.45 -20.29
C GLU A 158 -15.39 -12.76 -19.96
N ARG A 159 -14.62 -11.78 -19.47
CA ARG A 159 -13.21 -11.94 -19.06
C ARG A 159 -13.05 -12.05 -17.54
N LEU A 160 -14.11 -11.88 -16.76
CA LEU A 160 -14.00 -11.79 -15.30
C LEU A 160 -13.52 -13.10 -14.66
N SER A 161 -13.85 -14.25 -15.26
CA SER A 161 -13.38 -15.55 -14.80
C SER A 161 -11.86 -15.72 -14.91
N GLU A 162 -11.19 -14.97 -15.80
CA GLU A 162 -9.72 -14.93 -15.92
C GLU A 162 -9.06 -14.29 -14.69
N GLU A 163 -9.74 -13.35 -14.04
CA GLU A 163 -9.23 -12.59 -12.89
C GLU A 163 -9.57 -13.25 -11.54
N ILE A 164 -10.85 -13.64 -11.35
CA ILE A 164 -11.34 -14.10 -10.04
C ILE A 164 -11.90 -15.54 -10.04
N GLY A 165 -11.90 -16.22 -11.18
CA GLY A 165 -12.43 -17.58 -11.30
C GLY A 165 -13.96 -17.67 -11.15
N SER A 166 -14.69 -16.57 -11.33
CA SER A 166 -16.15 -16.51 -11.20
C SER A 166 -16.77 -15.59 -12.27
N ASP A 167 -17.99 -15.92 -12.67
CA ASP A 167 -18.81 -15.23 -13.68
C ASP A 167 -20.08 -14.58 -13.10
N VAL A 168 -20.25 -14.60 -11.77
CA VAL A 168 -21.49 -14.16 -11.11
C VAL A 168 -21.68 -12.65 -11.06
N PHE A 169 -20.61 -11.87 -11.32
CA PHE A 169 -20.65 -10.42 -11.27
C PHE A 169 -20.76 -9.83 -12.68
N PRO A 170 -21.49 -8.71 -12.87
CA PRO A 170 -21.62 -8.05 -14.17
C PRO A 170 -20.33 -7.45 -14.76
N GLY A 171 -19.18 -7.60 -14.11
CA GLY A 171 -17.89 -7.06 -14.51
C GLY A 171 -17.10 -6.51 -13.32
N GLY A 172 -15.94 -5.94 -13.59
CA GLY A 172 -15.07 -5.37 -12.56
C GLY A 172 -14.17 -4.24 -13.08
N LEU A 173 -13.44 -3.66 -12.14
CA LEU A 173 -12.46 -2.60 -12.37
C LEU A 173 -11.15 -3.02 -11.74
N VAL A 174 -10.12 -3.21 -12.55
CA VAL A 174 -8.76 -3.52 -12.11
C VAL A 174 -7.99 -2.21 -11.95
N GLU A 175 -7.40 -2.02 -10.77
CA GLU A 175 -6.41 -0.98 -10.50
C GLU A 175 -5.02 -1.61 -10.44
N ARG A 176 -4.20 -1.33 -11.46
CA ARG A 176 -2.89 -1.95 -11.64
C ARG A 176 -1.87 -1.51 -10.61
N MET A 177 -1.98 -0.26 -10.16
CA MET A 177 -1.11 0.34 -9.14
C MET A 177 -1.37 -0.21 -7.73
N ALA A 178 -2.49 -0.89 -7.51
CA ALA A 178 -2.80 -1.47 -6.21
C ALA A 178 -1.87 -2.66 -5.91
N ALA A 179 -1.61 -2.85 -4.62
CA ALA A 179 -0.74 -3.88 -4.11
C ALA A 179 -1.26 -4.42 -2.78
N GLY A 180 -0.71 -5.56 -2.38
CA GLY A 180 -0.97 -6.19 -1.09
C GLY A 180 0.31 -6.29 -0.26
N CYS A 181 0.15 -6.17 1.05
CA CYS A 181 1.16 -6.42 2.06
C CYS A 181 0.56 -7.40 3.06
N THR A 182 0.94 -8.68 2.97
CA THR A 182 0.33 -9.73 3.80
C THR A 182 0.91 -9.76 5.23
N ARG A 183 1.93 -8.92 5.51
CA ARG A 183 2.58 -8.79 6.83
C ARG A 183 2.70 -7.32 7.26
N PRO A 184 1.59 -6.60 7.48
CA PRO A 184 1.63 -5.17 7.79
C PRO A 184 2.36 -4.85 9.11
N ASN A 185 2.41 -5.82 10.03
CA ASN A 185 3.11 -5.66 11.30
C ASN A 185 4.64 -5.59 11.17
N THR A 186 5.25 -6.22 10.16
CA THR A 186 6.71 -6.14 9.95
C THR A 186 7.13 -4.76 9.49
N PHE A 187 6.29 -4.06 8.70
CA PHE A 187 6.55 -2.66 8.37
C PHE A 187 6.58 -1.79 9.62
N THR A 188 5.66 -1.94 10.57
CA THR A 188 5.75 -1.13 11.80
C THR A 188 6.95 -1.48 12.68
N ALA A 189 7.46 -2.71 12.58
CA ALA A 189 8.55 -3.20 13.42
C ALA A 189 9.94 -3.07 12.74
N TRP A 190 10.01 -2.64 11.47
CA TRP A 190 11.26 -2.58 10.71
C TRP A 190 12.37 -1.76 11.38
N PRO A 191 12.12 -0.59 12.02
CA PRO A 191 13.21 0.24 12.55
C PRO A 191 13.97 -0.42 13.71
N VAL A 192 13.42 -1.52 14.23
CA VAL A 192 13.82 -2.17 15.48
C VAL A 192 14.00 -3.67 15.30
N GLN A 193 13.80 -4.20 14.09
CA GLN A 193 14.11 -5.58 13.73
C GLN A 193 15.53 -5.66 13.14
N PRO A 194 16.29 -6.74 13.39
CA PRO A 194 17.49 -7.00 12.62
C PRO A 194 17.13 -7.11 11.13
N PRO A 195 18.00 -6.67 10.21
CA PRO A 195 17.74 -6.76 8.78
C PRO A 195 17.37 -8.21 8.43
N ALA A 196 16.32 -8.39 7.64
CA ALA A 196 15.94 -9.71 7.15
C ALA A 196 17.18 -10.37 6.52
N PRO A 197 17.43 -11.68 6.74
CA PRO A 197 18.47 -12.37 6.00
C PRO A 197 18.22 -12.11 4.51
N GLY A 198 19.23 -11.56 3.83
CA GLY A 198 19.10 -11.10 2.45
C GLY A 198 18.50 -12.17 1.54
N PRO A 199 18.01 -11.80 0.34
CA PRO A 199 17.31 -12.74 -0.52
C PRO A 199 18.23 -13.93 -0.82
N ASN A 200 17.92 -15.08 -0.22
CA ASN A 200 18.41 -16.36 -0.69
C ASN A 200 17.78 -16.56 -2.08
N CYS A 201 18.48 -16.04 -3.08
CA CYS A 201 18.22 -16.25 -4.49
C CYS A 201 18.62 -17.69 -4.83
N ALA A 202 17.85 -18.67 -4.33
CA ALA A 202 17.90 -20.08 -4.72
C ALA A 202 16.67 -20.81 -4.15
N SER A 203 15.60 -20.82 -4.95
CA SER A 203 14.62 -21.91 -5.11
C SER A 203 14.04 -22.63 -3.86
N THR A 204 12.74 -22.43 -3.64
CA THR A 204 11.81 -23.57 -3.76
C THR A 204 10.47 -23.06 -4.28
N PRO A 205 9.99 -23.56 -5.44
CA PRO A 205 8.74 -23.10 -6.04
C PRO A 205 7.57 -23.64 -5.22
N LYS A 206 6.88 -22.78 -4.47
CA LYS A 206 5.51 -23.09 -4.05
C LYS A 206 4.62 -22.92 -5.27
N SER A 207 4.25 -24.05 -5.85
CA SER A 207 3.31 -24.18 -6.97
C SER A 207 2.02 -23.38 -6.73
N ARG A 208 1.91 -22.23 -7.38
CA ARG A 208 0.61 -21.63 -7.75
C ARG A 208 0.71 -21.17 -9.19
N ARG A 209 -0.02 -21.86 -10.07
CA ARG A 209 -0.19 -21.47 -11.46
C ARG A 209 -0.97 -20.15 -11.47
N PHE A 210 -0.30 -19.07 -11.82
CA PHE A 210 -0.94 -17.89 -12.39
C PHE A 210 -0.22 -17.60 -13.71
N ALA A 211 -1.02 -17.44 -14.75
CA ALA A 211 -0.58 -17.38 -16.13
C ALA A 211 0.34 -16.16 -16.37
N ALA A 212 1.43 -16.39 -17.08
CA ALA A 212 2.32 -15.35 -17.55
C ALA A 212 1.64 -14.56 -18.68
N TRP A 213 1.56 -13.23 -18.57
CA TRP A 213 1.22 -12.34 -19.68
C TRP A 213 2.51 -11.71 -20.25
N PRO A 214 2.70 -11.68 -21.58
CA PRO A 214 3.95 -11.22 -22.19
C PRO A 214 4.14 -9.70 -22.05
N ARG A 215 5.33 -9.29 -21.58
CA ARG A 215 5.83 -7.91 -21.65
C ARG A 215 5.95 -7.50 -23.13
N ARG A 216 5.19 -6.51 -23.58
CA ARG A 216 5.49 -5.80 -24.84
C ARG A 216 6.63 -4.83 -24.58
N GLY A 217 7.72 -5.00 -25.32
CA GLY A 217 8.90 -4.15 -25.26
C GLY A 217 8.59 -2.74 -25.75
N PHE A 218 9.03 -1.74 -24.98
CA PHE A 218 9.24 -0.39 -25.48
C PHE A 218 10.57 -0.38 -26.26
N SER A 219 10.49 -0.28 -27.59
CA SER A 219 11.62 0.12 -28.43
C SER A 219 11.61 1.65 -28.54
N ASN A 220 12.56 2.33 -27.91
CA ASN A 220 12.85 3.74 -28.22
C ASN A 220 13.86 3.79 -29.37
N ASN A 221 13.39 4.17 -30.55
CA ASN A 221 14.21 4.71 -31.63
C ASN A 221 14.13 6.23 -31.56
N HIS A 222 15.24 6.89 -31.25
CA HIS A 222 15.49 8.28 -31.63
C HIS A 222 16.90 8.37 -32.20
N GLN A 223 16.97 8.60 -33.51
CA GLN A 223 17.97 9.50 -34.10
C GLN A 223 17.48 10.94 -33.92
#